data_AF-A0A817JNW3-F1
#
_entry.id   AF-A0A817JNW3-F1
#
_cell.length_a   1.000
_cell.length_b   1.000
_cell.length_c   1.000
_cell.angle_alpha   90.00
_cell.angle_beta   90.00
_cell.angle_gamma   90.00
#
_symmetry.space_group_name_H-M   'P 1'
#
loop_
_entity.id
_entity.type
_entity.pdbx_description
1 polymer ?
#
loop_
_entity_poly.entity_id
_entity_poly.type
_entity_poly.pdbx_seq_one_letter_code
_entity_poly.pdbx_strand_id
1 'polypeptide(L)'
;FVGKPFEISYQYAETIANQIALANDQPKIEKIYFIGDNPDVDIVGANMYNHLLQQATNLRTSISGYSLLSDSKYLSATLCESILVCTGVYEPNKQKLDGKNPWKLPTTVTLDVLEAVKYILLKETWQWIVNV
;
A
#
# COMPACT_ATOMS: atom_id res chain seq x y z
N PHE A 1 15.19 15.39 -3.31
CA PHE A 1 14.65 14.15 -2.74
C PHE A 1 13.20 14.01 -3.19
N VAL A 2 12.81 12.86 -3.71
CA VAL A 2 11.40 12.56 -4.03
C VAL A 2 10.85 11.73 -2.87
N GLY A 3 9.69 12.10 -2.35
CA GLY A 3 9.05 11.42 -1.22
C GLY A 3 7.58 11.13 -1.52
N LYS A 4 6.86 10.60 -0.52
CA LYS A 4 5.40 10.50 -0.60
C LYS A 4 4.79 11.89 -0.91
N PRO A 5 3.72 12.00 -1.72
CA PRO A 5 2.90 10.92 -2.27
C PRO A 5 3.38 10.39 -3.64
N PHE A 6 4.58 10.73 -4.10
CA PHE A 6 5.02 10.37 -5.45
C PHE A 6 5.20 8.85 -5.60
N GLU A 7 4.68 8.33 -6.71
CA GLU A 7 4.67 6.91 -7.08
C GLU A 7 6.03 6.22 -6.93
N ILE A 8 7.12 6.87 -7.37
CA ILE A 8 8.48 6.33 -7.30
C ILE A 8 8.89 5.93 -5.88
N SER A 9 8.38 6.60 -4.84
CA SER A 9 8.66 6.23 -3.45
C SER A 9 8.02 4.88 -3.07
N TYR A 10 6.84 4.57 -3.62
CA TYR A 10 6.12 3.33 -3.39
C TYR A 10 6.72 2.18 -4.21
N GLN A 11 7.11 2.45 -5.47
CA GLN A 11 7.88 1.50 -6.29
C GLN A 11 9.20 1.11 -5.64
N TYR A 12 9.90 2.10 -5.08
CA TYR A 12 11.15 1.86 -4.36
C TYR A 12 10.91 1.02 -3.12
N ALA A 13 9.86 1.30 -2.34
CA ALA A 13 9.48 0.50 -1.18
C ALA A 13 9.21 -0.96 -1.55
N GLU A 14 8.46 -1.22 -2.61
CA GLU A 14 8.24 -2.57 -3.13
C GLU A 14 9.55 -3.24 -3.55
N THR A 15 10.41 -2.52 -4.27
CA THR A 15 11.70 -3.05 -4.73
C THR A 15 12.54 -3.53 -3.54
N ILE A 16 12.63 -2.73 -2.48
CA ILE A 16 13.35 -3.09 -1.26
C ILE A 16 12.68 -4.28 -0.55
N ALA A 17 11.35 -4.28 -0.45
CA ALA A 17 10.62 -5.38 0.18
C ALA A 17 10.83 -6.71 -0.57
N ASN A 18 10.80 -6.70 -1.91
CA ASN A 18 11.11 -7.87 -2.73
C ASN A 18 12.58 -8.29 -2.65
N GLN A 19 13.52 -7.35 -2.53
CA GLN A 19 14.93 -7.70 -2.28
C GLN A 19 15.10 -8.44 -0.96
N ILE A 20 14.44 -7.98 0.11
CA ILE A 20 14.47 -8.64 1.43
C ILE A 20 13.81 -10.01 1.34
N ALA A 21 12.64 -10.13 0.71
CA ALA A 21 11.94 -11.41 0.54
C ALA A 21 12.82 -12.44 -0.18
N LEU A 22 13.37 -12.07 -1.34
CA LEU A 22 14.22 -12.96 -2.15
C LEU A 22 15.53 -13.32 -1.43
N ALA A 23 16.11 -12.41 -0.64
CA ALA A 23 17.29 -12.69 0.16
C ALA A 23 17.03 -13.68 1.33
N ASN A 24 15.76 -13.89 1.69
CA ASN A 24 15.32 -14.83 2.73
C ASN A 24 14.56 -16.04 2.13
N ASP A 25 14.78 -16.34 0.86
CA ASP A 25 14.13 -17.43 0.12
C ASP A 25 12.58 -17.40 0.20
N GLN A 26 12.00 -16.20 0.36
CA GLN A 26 10.56 -15.99 0.37
C GLN A 26 10.04 -15.77 -1.07
N PRO A 27 8.77 -16.10 -1.34
CA PRO A 27 8.14 -15.73 -2.59
C PRO A 27 8.11 -14.21 -2.76
N LYS A 28 8.02 -13.77 -4.02
CA LYS A 28 7.84 -12.36 -4.33
C LYS A 28 6.52 -11.84 -3.75
N ILE A 29 6.52 -10.57 -3.40
CA ILE A 29 5.37 -9.92 -2.79
C ILE A 29 4.33 -9.62 -3.88
N GLU A 30 3.15 -10.21 -3.73
CA GLU A 30 2.02 -9.99 -4.65
C GLU A 30 1.06 -8.91 -4.16
N LYS A 31 1.02 -8.68 -2.84
CA LYS A 31 0.11 -7.75 -2.18
C LYS A 31 0.83 -6.93 -1.13
N ILE A 32 0.66 -5.61 -1.18
CA ILE A 32 1.30 -4.66 -0.26
C ILE A 32 0.24 -3.89 0.52
N TYR A 33 0.49 -3.70 1.82
CA TYR A 33 -0.31 -2.86 2.69
C TYR A 33 0.52 -1.66 3.14
N PHE A 34 0.08 -0.44 2.82
CA PHE A 34 0.69 0.78 3.33
C PHE A 34 -0.12 1.30 4.52
N ILE A 35 0.51 1.30 5.69
CA ILE A 35 -0.05 1.83 6.93
C ILE A 35 0.52 3.24 7.14
N GLY A 36 -0.33 4.24 7.32
CA GLY A 36 0.09 5.63 7.52
C GLY A 36 -0.95 6.48 8.23
N ASP A 37 -0.57 7.65 8.69
CA ASP A 37 -1.40 8.55 9.50
C ASP A 37 -1.85 9.80 8.75
N ASN A 38 -1.33 10.03 7.53
CA ASN A 38 -1.63 11.22 6.76
C ASN A 38 -2.45 10.90 5.48
N PRO A 39 -3.75 11.27 5.42
CA PRO A 39 -4.60 11.03 4.26
C PRO A 39 -4.07 11.66 2.98
N ASP A 40 -3.42 12.82 3.05
CA ASP A 40 -2.95 13.58 1.89
C ASP A 40 -1.62 13.06 1.33
N VAL A 41 -0.94 12.19 2.07
CA VAL A 41 0.43 11.75 1.76
C VAL A 41 0.51 10.22 1.66
N ASP A 42 0.13 9.52 2.72
CA ASP A 42 0.23 8.06 2.81
C ASP A 42 -0.88 7.40 2.01
N ILE A 43 -2.12 7.85 2.24
CA ILE A 43 -3.29 7.24 1.63
C ILE A 43 -3.37 7.59 0.14
N VAL A 44 -3.18 8.87 -0.21
CA VAL A 44 -3.08 9.31 -1.61
C VAL A 44 -2.00 8.54 -2.37
N GLY A 45 -0.79 8.44 -1.82
CA GLY A 45 0.30 7.75 -2.49
C GLY A 45 0.04 6.25 -2.67
N ALA A 46 -0.45 5.57 -1.63
CA ALA A 46 -0.79 4.15 -1.70
C ALA A 46 -1.94 3.87 -2.70
N ASN A 47 -2.95 4.74 -2.75
CA ASN A 47 -4.06 4.60 -3.68
C ASN A 47 -3.63 4.87 -5.13
N MET A 48 -2.81 5.89 -5.37
CA MET A 48 -2.19 6.14 -6.69
C MET A 48 -1.37 4.94 -7.15
N TYR A 49 -0.60 4.34 -6.23
CA TYR A 49 0.18 3.15 -6.52
C TYR A 49 -0.70 1.95 -6.89
N ASN A 50 -1.75 1.68 -6.10
CA ASN A 50 -2.69 0.61 -6.42
C ASN A 50 -3.36 0.79 -7.79
N HIS A 51 -3.74 2.02 -8.13
CA HIS A 51 -4.32 2.31 -9.43
C HIS A 51 -3.36 1.99 -10.59
N LEU A 52 -2.07 2.25 -10.40
CA LEU A 52 -1.04 1.89 -11.35
C LEU A 52 -0.85 0.36 -11.47
N LEU A 53 -0.85 -0.36 -10.35
CA LEU A 53 -0.79 -1.83 -10.34
C LEU A 53 -1.97 -2.44 -11.11
N GLN A 54 -3.17 -1.90 -10.91
CA GLN A 54 -4.37 -2.33 -11.62
C GLN A 54 -4.29 -2.01 -13.11
N GLN A 55 -3.79 -0.83 -13.48
CA GLN A 55 -3.54 -0.50 -14.88
C GLN A 55 -2.56 -1.48 -15.52
N ALA A 56 -1.43 -1.78 -14.88
CA ALA A 56 -0.44 -2.73 -15.40
C ALA A 56 -0.98 -4.17 -15.50
N THR A 57 -1.83 -4.58 -14.55
CA THR A 57 -2.47 -5.90 -14.57
C THR A 57 -3.51 -6.02 -15.69
N ASN A 58 -4.29 -4.96 -15.92
CA ASN A 58 -5.33 -4.90 -16.95
C ASN A 58 -4.77 -4.63 -18.36
N LEU A 59 -3.65 -3.91 -18.47
CA LEU A 59 -3.01 -3.48 -19.71
C LEU A 59 -1.69 -4.24 -19.92
N ARG A 60 -1.74 -5.50 -20.36
CA ARG A 60 -0.55 -6.17 -20.95
C ARG A 60 -0.08 -5.52 -22.28
N THR A 61 -0.56 -4.33 -22.67
CA THR A 61 -0.36 -3.77 -24.03
C THR A 61 -0.37 -2.24 -24.16
N SER A 62 -0.16 -1.42 -23.12
CA SER A 62 -0.03 0.05 -23.33
C SER A 62 1.00 0.67 -22.40
N ILE A 63 1.92 1.42 -23.01
CA ILE A 63 3.15 1.98 -22.45
C ILE A 63 2.83 2.94 -21.30
N SER A 64 2.62 2.42 -20.09
CA SER A 64 2.69 3.20 -18.85
C SER A 64 4.13 3.17 -18.36
N GLY A 65 4.58 4.24 -17.69
CA GLY A 65 5.93 4.31 -17.11
C GLY A 65 6.23 3.14 -16.15
N TYR A 66 5.19 2.55 -15.56
CA TYR A 66 5.31 1.34 -14.75
C TYR A 66 5.57 0.09 -15.58
N SER A 67 4.99 -0.05 -16.78
CA SER A 67 5.26 -1.20 -17.64
C SER A 67 6.72 -1.26 -18.10
N LEU A 68 7.39 -0.10 -18.24
CA LEU A 68 8.81 -0.03 -18.55
C LEU A 68 9.70 -0.34 -17.33
N LEU A 69 9.18 -0.10 -16.12
CA LEU A 69 9.87 -0.40 -14.86
C LEU A 69 9.54 -1.80 -14.34
N SER A 70 8.40 -2.39 -14.71
CA SER A 70 7.92 -3.71 -14.29
C SER A 70 8.73 -4.86 -14.88
N ASP A 71 9.57 -4.59 -15.88
CA ASP A 71 10.63 -5.52 -16.30
C ASP A 71 11.70 -5.71 -15.19
N SER A 72 11.66 -4.88 -14.14
CA SER A 72 12.38 -5.15 -12.90
C SER A 72 11.83 -6.40 -12.24
N LYS A 73 12.70 -7.40 -12.04
CA LYS A 73 12.37 -8.62 -11.28
C LYS A 73 11.85 -8.35 -9.86
N TYR A 74 11.99 -7.12 -9.34
CA TYR A 74 11.58 -6.70 -8.00
C TYR A 74 10.24 -5.96 -7.96
N LEU A 75 9.56 -5.76 -9.10
CA LEU A 75 8.19 -5.26 -9.14
C LEU A 75 7.25 -6.41 -9.54
N SER A 76 6.52 -6.93 -8.57
CA SER A 76 5.65 -8.11 -8.67
C SER A 76 4.28 -7.93 -8.03
N ALA A 77 4.06 -6.87 -7.26
CA ALA A 77 2.78 -6.64 -6.62
C ALA A 77 1.71 -6.37 -7.68
N THR A 78 0.54 -6.93 -7.45
CA THR A 78 -0.66 -6.73 -8.30
C THR A 78 -1.74 -5.95 -7.56
N LEU A 79 -1.63 -5.86 -6.24
CA LEU A 79 -2.60 -5.22 -5.37
C LEU A 79 -1.89 -4.43 -4.26
N CYS A 80 -2.38 -3.22 -4.01
CA CYS A 80 -1.94 -2.38 -2.92
C CYS A 80 -3.16 -1.88 -2.15
N GLU A 81 -3.11 -1.96 -0.82
CA GLU A 81 -4.16 -1.44 0.07
C GLU A 81 -3.60 -0.40 1.03
N SER A 82 -4.41 0.62 1.29
CA SER A 82 -4.08 1.75 2.16
C SER A 82 -4.82 1.63 3.50
N ILE A 83 -4.09 1.72 4.61
CA ILE A 83 -4.66 1.67 5.97
C ILE A 83 -4.30 2.96 6.69
N LEU A 84 -5.34 3.71 7.07
CA LEU A 84 -5.17 4.93 7.85
C LEU A 84 -5.21 4.61 9.34
N VAL A 85 -4.21 5.06 10.09
CA VAL A 85 -4.18 4.97 11.56
C VAL A 85 -4.51 6.32 12.19
N CYS A 86 -5.09 6.29 13.40
CA CYS A 86 -5.56 7.49 14.11
C CYS A 86 -4.56 8.00 15.17
N THR A 87 -3.30 7.57 15.11
CA THR A 87 -2.26 7.91 16.11
C THR A 87 -1.33 9.05 15.69
N GLY A 88 -1.70 9.84 14.67
CA GLY A 88 -0.82 10.87 14.10
C GLY A 88 -1.57 12.06 13.52
N VAL A 89 -1.19 12.51 12.31
CA VAL A 89 -1.73 13.68 11.62
C VAL A 89 -3.25 13.62 11.47
N TYR A 90 -3.79 12.44 11.14
CA TYR A 90 -5.22 12.22 11.10
C TYR A 90 -5.82 12.06 12.49
N GLU A 91 -6.77 12.94 12.79
CA GLU A 91 -7.55 12.89 14.02
C GLU A 91 -9.04 12.74 13.69
N PRO A 92 -9.65 11.56 13.92
CA PRO A 92 -11.03 11.27 13.49
C PRO A 92 -12.08 12.18 14.16
N ASN A 93 -11.77 12.74 15.33
CA ASN A 93 -12.67 13.65 16.05
C ASN A 93 -12.65 15.08 15.51
N LYS A 94 -11.60 15.46 14.76
CA LYS A 94 -11.39 16.83 14.26
C LYS A 94 -11.50 16.92 12.75
N GLN A 95 -11.22 15.84 12.05
CA GLN A 95 -11.13 15.78 10.60
C GLN A 95 -12.13 14.76 10.07
N LYS A 96 -12.79 15.10 8.98
CA LYS A 96 -13.57 14.14 8.19
C LYS A 96 -12.78 13.78 6.94
N LEU A 97 -12.77 12.51 6.61
CA LEU A 97 -12.23 12.06 5.33
C LEU A 97 -13.03 12.69 4.18
N ASP A 98 -12.32 13.11 3.14
CA ASP A 98 -12.93 13.70 1.96
C ASP A 98 -13.58 12.61 1.11
N GLY A 99 -14.84 12.30 1.41
CA GLY A 99 -15.65 11.32 0.69
C GLY A 99 -15.87 11.62 -0.80
N LYS A 100 -15.51 12.83 -1.27
CA LYS A 100 -15.60 13.19 -2.70
C LYS A 100 -14.33 12.85 -3.46
N ASN A 101 -13.20 12.70 -2.76
CA ASN A 101 -11.91 12.40 -3.38
C ASN A 101 -11.52 10.92 -3.13
N PRO A 102 -11.70 10.03 -4.12
CA PRO A 102 -11.40 8.61 -3.93
C PRO A 102 -9.93 8.35 -3.61
N TRP A 103 -9.01 9.25 -3.99
CA TRP A 103 -7.59 9.11 -3.67
C TRP A 103 -7.29 9.28 -2.18
N LYS A 104 -8.13 9.99 -1.43
CA LYS A 104 -7.95 10.21 0.01
C LYS A 104 -8.70 9.20 0.87
N LEU A 105 -9.46 8.30 0.24
CA LEU A 105 -10.23 7.29 0.97
C LEU A 105 -9.35 6.07 1.21
N PRO A 106 -9.04 5.76 2.49
CA PRO A 106 -8.27 4.57 2.80
C PRO A 106 -9.13 3.32 2.58
N THR A 107 -8.48 2.18 2.37
CA THR A 107 -9.17 0.88 2.31
C THR A 107 -9.84 0.55 3.65
N THR A 108 -9.18 0.88 4.76
CA THR A 108 -9.78 0.85 6.09
C THR A 108 -9.12 1.86 7.01
N VAL A 109 -9.81 2.20 8.11
CA VAL A 109 -9.29 3.04 9.19
C VAL A 109 -9.18 2.19 10.45
N THR A 110 -8.06 2.29 11.14
CA THR A 110 -7.78 1.56 12.39
C THR A 110 -7.32 2.53 13.47
N LEU A 111 -7.46 2.13 14.74
CA LEU A 111 -7.08 3.00 15.85
C LEU A 111 -5.58 3.28 15.84
N ASP A 112 -4.77 2.24 15.63
CA ASP A 112 -3.31 2.29 15.64
C ASP A 112 -2.71 1.19 14.74
N VAL A 113 -1.38 1.12 14.71
CA VAL A 113 -0.63 0.15 13.89
C VAL A 113 -0.87 -1.30 14.36
N LEU A 114 -1.09 -1.53 15.66
CA LEU A 114 -1.37 -2.88 16.16
C LEU A 114 -2.69 -3.40 15.60
N GLU A 115 -3.74 -2.58 15.64
CA GLU A 115 -5.04 -2.91 15.06
C GLU A 115 -4.98 -3.04 13.53
N ALA A 116 -4.17 -2.23 12.85
CA ALA A 116 -3.88 -2.39 11.43
C ALA A 116 -3.27 -3.76 11.11
N VAL A 117 -2.26 -4.19 11.86
CA VAL A 117 -1.60 -5.50 11.65
C VAL A 117 -2.56 -6.65 11.95
N LYS A 118 -3.32 -6.59 13.05
CA LYS A 118 -4.35 -7.59 13.36
C LYS A 118 -5.38 -7.70 12.22
N TYR A 119 -5.85 -6.57 11.70
CA TYR A 119 -6.76 -6.53 10.56
C TYR A 119 -6.16 -7.22 9.33
N ILE A 120 -4.89 -6.91 8.98
CA ILE A 120 -4.21 -7.54 7.84
C ILE A 120 -4.13 -9.06 8.03
N LEU A 121 -3.67 -9.51 9.20
CA LEU A 121 -3.52 -10.94 9.49
C LEU A 121 -4.85 -11.68 9.43
N LEU A 122 -5.92 -11.12 10.02
CA LEU A 122 -7.27 -11.69 9.92
C LEU A 122 -7.75 -11.77 8.46
N LYS A 123 -7.51 -10.71 7.68
CA LYS A 123 -7.92 -10.61 6.27
C LYS A 123 -7.19 -11.61 5.38
N GLU A 124 -5.90 -11.82 5.62
CA GLU A 124 -5.06 -12.79 4.90
C GLU A 124 -5.17 -14.22 5.47
N THR A 125 -6.22 -14.51 6.26
CA THR A 125 -6.56 -15.84 6.81
C THR A 125 -5.60 -16.39 7.89
N TRP A 126 -4.78 -15.55 8.52
CA TRP A 126 -3.90 -15.91 9.64
C TRP A 126 -4.62 -15.82 10.99
N GLN A 127 -5.79 -16.47 11.10
CA GLN A 127 -6.71 -16.32 12.24
C GLN A 127 -6.13 -16.80 13.58
N TRP A 128 -5.15 -17.72 13.57
CA TRP A 128 -4.55 -18.28 14.78
C TRP A 128 -3.54 -17.35 15.47
N ILE A 129 -2.98 -16.36 14.76
CA ILE A 129 -1.99 -15.42 15.30
C ILE A 129 -2.65 -14.35 16.18
N VAL A 130 -3.92 -14.03 15.92
CA VAL A 130 -4.59 -12.84 16.48
C VAL A 130 -5.20 -13.09 17.87
N ASN A 131 -5.27 -14.35 18.30
CA ASN A 131 -5.82 -14.77 19.59
C ASN A 131 -4.75 -15.11 20.65
N VAL A 132 -3.49 -14.72 20.42
CA VAL A 132 -2.36 -14.93 21.35
C VAL A 132 -2.17 -13.73 22.27
#